data_AF-A4UNI4-F1
#
_entry.id   AF-A4UNI4-F1
#
_cell.length_a   1.000
_cell.length_b   1.000
_cell.length_c   1.000
_cell.angle_alpha   90.00
_cell.angle_beta   90.00
_cell.angle_gamma   90.00
#
_symmetry.space_group_name_H-M   'P 1'
#
loop_
_entity.id
_entity.type
_entity.pdbx_description
1 polymer ?
#
loop_
_entity_poly.entity_id
_entity_poly.type
_entity_poly.pdbx_seq_one_letter_code
_entity_poly.pdbx_strand_id
1 'polypeptide(L)' 'TLALDKVPRALANFDTRGFIKLVIEKSSSRLIGVQAVAPEADELIQSAAIAIRRRMTVQELADQ' A
#
# COMPACT_ATOMS: atom_id res chain seq x y z
N THR A 1 -5.78 2.48 6.91
CA THR A 1 -6.36 1.62 5.85
C THR A 1 -7.00 2.50 4.81
N LEU A 2 -6.79 2.19 3.54
CA LEU A 2 -7.36 2.87 2.38
C LEU A 2 -8.35 1.92 1.70
N ALA A 3 -9.61 2.34 1.56
CA ALA A 3 -10.59 1.61 0.76
C ALA A 3 -10.43 1.95 -0.73
N LEU A 4 -10.71 1.01 -1.63
CA LEU A 4 -10.49 1.21 -3.07
C LEU A 4 -11.47 2.19 -3.72
N ASP A 5 -12.57 2.54 -3.06
CA ASP A 5 -13.45 3.64 -3.47
C ASP A 5 -12.76 5.02 -3.42
N LYS A 6 -11.56 5.10 -2.82
CA LYS A 6 -10.69 6.29 -2.82
C LYS A 6 -9.54 6.21 -3.82
N VAL A 7 -9.44 5.13 -4.60
CA VAL A 7 -8.35 4.91 -5.56
C VAL A 7 -8.85 5.21 -6.97
N PRO A 8 -8.29 6.24 -7.66
CA PRO A 8 -8.76 6.64 -8.99
C PRO A 8 -8.78 5.50 -10.02
N ARG A 9 -7.78 4.61 -9.99
CA ARG A 9 -7.74 3.46 -10.91
C ARG A 9 -8.86 2.46 -10.66
N ALA A 10 -9.18 2.19 -9.39
CA ALA A 10 -10.29 1.31 -9.02
C ALA A 10 -11.64 1.90 -9.45
N LEU A 11 -11.82 3.22 -9.32
CA LEU A 11 -12.98 3.94 -9.84
C LEU A 11 -13.07 3.83 -11.38
N ALA A 12 -11.96 4.06 -12.09
CA ALA A 12 -11.92 3.96 -13.55
C ALA A 12 -12.17 2.53 -14.07
N ASN A 13 -11.74 1.52 -13.32
CA ASN A 13 -11.96 0.10 -13.64
C ASN A 13 -13.35 -0.40 -13.19
N PHE A 14 -14.16 0.42 -12.53
CA PHE A 14 -15.46 0.04 -11.93
C PHE A 14 -15.38 -1.16 -10.96
N ASP A 15 -14.21 -1.41 -10.34
CA ASP A 15 -14.03 -2.44 -9.32
C ASP A 15 -13.38 -1.84 -8.07
N THR A 16 -14.21 -1.46 -7.11
CA THR A 16 -13.82 -0.79 -5.86
C THR A 16 -13.83 -1.73 -4.65
N ARG A 17 -13.92 -3.04 -4.87
CA ARG A 17 -13.98 -4.02 -3.78
C ARG A 17 -12.61 -4.24 -3.17
N GLY A 18 -12.51 -4.04 -1.87
CA GLY A 18 -11.32 -4.37 -1.09
C GLY A 18 -10.62 -3.15 -0.49
N PHE A 19 -9.35 -3.31 -0.15
CA PHE A 19 -8.58 -2.33 0.63
C PHE A 19 -7.07 -2.51 0.49
N ILE A 20 -6.34 -1.46 0.88
CA ILE A 20 -4.90 -1.46 1.11
C ILE A 20 -4.65 -0.99 2.55
N LYS A 21 -3.87 -1.74 3.33
CA LYS A 21 -3.52 -1.42 4.71
C LYS A 21 -2.02 -1.48 4.90
N LEU A 22 -1.43 -0.35 5.25
CA LEU A 22 -0.04 -0.24 5.67
C LEU A 22 0.06 -0.43 7.19
N VAL A 23 1.11 -1.11 7.64
CA VAL A 23 1.47 -1.29 9.06
C VAL A 23 2.80 -0.58 9.29
N ILE A 24 2.80 0.39 10.20
CA ILE A 24 3.92 1.29 10.42
C ILE A 24 4.41 1.15 11.86
N GLU A 25 5.73 1.07 12.04
CA GLU A 25 6.36 1.16 13.35
C GLU A 25 6.26 2.59 13.89
N LYS A 26 5.68 2.76 15.08
CA LYS A 26 5.34 4.08 15.64
C LYS A 26 6.56 4.99 15.88
N SER A 27 7.69 4.44 16.29
CA SER A 27 8.88 5.21 16.67
C SER A 27 9.66 5.75 15.48
N SER A 28 9.76 4.95 14.41
CA SER A 28 10.61 5.23 13.26
C SER A 28 9.83 5.62 12.01
N SER A 29 8.50 5.49 12.02
CA SER A 29 7.63 5.62 10.85
C SER A 29 7.97 4.65 9.71
N ARG A 30 8.73 3.58 10.01
CA ARG A 30 9.10 2.56 9.02
C ARG A 30 7.91 1.69 8.65
N LEU A 31 7.80 1.40 7.36
CA LEU A 31 6.85 0.41 6.87
C LEU A 31 7.32 -1.00 7.29
N ILE A 32 6.50 -1.69 8.08
CA ILE A 32 6.79 -3.05 8.59
C ILE A 32 5.85 -4.12 8.05
N GLY A 33 4.79 -3.72 7.35
CA GLY A 33 3.87 -4.68 6.73
C GLY A 33 2.85 -4.01 5.82
N VAL A 34 2.32 -4.79 4.88
CA VAL A 34 1.21 -4.40 3.99
C VAL A 34 0.23 -5.56 3.89
N GLN A 35 -1.06 -5.25 3.94
CA GLN A 35 -2.15 -6.18 3.64
C GLN A 35 -3.00 -5.54 2.54
N ALA A 36 -3.24 -6.26 1.46
CA ALA A 36 -4.04 -5.77 0.35
C ALA A 36 -5.02 -6.85 -0.13
N VAL A 37 -6.25 -6.42 -0.38
CA VAL A 37 -7.24 -7.17 -1.15
C VAL A 37 -7.70 -6.21 -2.23
N ALA A 38 -7.23 -6.41 -3.45
CA ALA A 38 -7.50 -5.51 -4.56
C ALA A 38 -7.28 -6.25 -5.89
N PRO A 39 -7.90 -5.79 -6.99
CA PRO A 39 -7.37 -6.07 -8.31
C PRO A 39 -5.90 -5.65 -8.37
N GLU A 40 -5.04 -6.45 -9.02
CA GLU A 40 -3.61 -6.15 -9.21
C GLU A 40 -2.78 -6.08 -7.88
N ALA A 41 -3.28 -6.73 -6.81
CA ALA A 41 -2.56 -6.79 -5.53
C ALA A 41 -1.19 -7.48 -5.63
N ASP A 42 -1.00 -8.34 -6.63
CA ASP A 42 0.24 -9.04 -6.97
C ASP A 42 1.36 -8.11 -7.46
N GLU A 43 1.02 -7.01 -8.14
CA GLU A 43 2.00 -5.99 -8.53
C GLU A 43 2.29 -5.04 -7.36
N LEU A 44 1.25 -4.60 -6.65
CA LEU A 44 1.39 -3.71 -5.48
C LEU A 44 2.27 -4.33 -4.39
N ILE A 45 2.09 -5.62 -4.11
CA ILE A 45 2.82 -6.30 -3.03
C ILE A 45 4.32 -6.41 -3.31
N GLN A 46 4.75 -6.42 -4.58
CA GLN A 46 6.17 -6.42 -4.93
C GLN A 46 6.85 -5.11 -4.52
N SER A 47 6.22 -3.97 -4.83
CA SER A 47 6.70 -2.65 -4.40
C SER A 47 6.74 -2.54 -2.87
N ALA A 48 5.71 -3.04 -2.18
CA ALA A 48 5.69 -3.10 -0.72
C ALA A 48 6.82 -3.96 -0.15
N ALA A 49 7.12 -5.12 -0.74
CA ALA A 49 8.20 -5.99 -0.32
C ALA A 49 9.57 -5.30 -0.44
N ILE A 50 9.80 -4.57 -1.54
CA ILE A 50 11.02 -3.78 -1.73
C ILE A 50 11.12 -2.67 -0.68
N ALA A 51 10.04 -1.93 -0.41
CA ALA A 51 10.02 -0.86 0.58
C ALA A 51 10.33 -1.37 1.99
N ILE A 52 9.71 -2.49 2.40
CA ILE A 52 9.97 -3.15 3.69
C ILE A 52 11.42 -3.62 3.77
N ARG A 53 11.94 -4.28 2.72
CA ARG A 53 13.34 -4.75 2.66
C ARG A 53 14.33 -3.59 2.77
N ARG A 54 14.04 -2.46 2.13
CA ARG A 54 14.84 -1.23 2.19
C ARG A 54 14.65 -0.44 3.48
N ARG A 55 13.80 -0.91 4.38
CA ARG A 55 13.51 -0.26 5.67
C ARG A 55 12.93 1.14 5.52
N MET A 56 12.25 1.42 4.41
CA MET A 56 11.71 2.75 4.08
C MET A 56 10.67 3.21 5.10
N THR A 57 10.66 4.51 5.36
CA THR A 57 9.59 5.21 6.05
C THR A 57 8.38 5.40 5.13
N VAL A 58 7.21 5.61 5.72
CA VAL A 58 5.99 5.90 4.95
C VAL A 58 6.11 7.20 4.14
N GLN A 59 6.92 8.16 4.61
CA GLN A 59 7.19 9.40 3.90
C GLN A 59 8.07 9.16 2.66
N GLU A 60 9.19 8.44 2.83
CA GLU A 60 10.03 8.05 1.69
C GLU A 60 9.28 7.23 0.65
N LEU A 61 8.31 6.39 1.08
CA LEU A 61 7.45 5.67 0.15
C LEU A 61 6.44 6.58 -0.58
N ALA A 62 5.93 7.62 0.09
CA ALA A 62 4.99 8.57 -0.51
C ALA A 62 5.66 9.55 -1.48
N ASP A 63 6.96 9.81 -1.29
CA ASP A 63 7.76 10.70 -2.13
C ASP A 63 8.38 9.99 -3.37
N GLN A 64 8.10 8.70 -3.57
CA GLN A 64 8.43 7.95 -4.80
C GLN A 64 7.29 8.04 -5.82
#